data_AF-A0A6C2CNF8-F1
#
_entry.id   AF-A0A6C2CNF8-F1
#
_cell.length_a   1.000
_cell.length_b   1.000
_cell.length_c   1.000
_cell.angle_alpha   90.00
_cell.angle_beta   90.00
_cell.angle_gamma   90.00
#
_symmetry.space_group_name_H-M   'P 1'
#
loop_
_entity.id
_entity.type
_entity.pdbx_description
1 polymer ?
#
loop_
_entity_poly.entity_id
_entity_poly.type
_entity_poly.pdbx_seq_one_letter_code
_entity_poly.pdbx_strand_id
1 'polypeptide(L)'
;MEVLGGILAIIVIIFFLKAIGRGGSQTFDDPKPMTDQHLLSAIAGQADWLEKMSRSPIETQQSASIVELARKRRGYIAQLCLEACARADRDDGRPMYLGATRSTNAFTEAADYAKELAAKGVSGENAAVRAVKEKMFIPSGVIYSSHWES
;
A
#
# COMPACT_ATOMS: atom_id res chain seq x y z
N MET A 1 0.30 6.15 -44.07
CA MET A 1 1.21 5.33 -43.21
C MET A 1 1.26 5.84 -41.76
N GLU A 2 0.27 6.62 -41.28
CA GLU A 2 0.31 7.20 -39.92
C GLU A 2 -0.46 6.38 -38.88
N VAL A 3 -1.43 5.56 -39.32
CA VAL A 3 -2.29 4.78 -38.42
C VAL A 3 -1.56 3.58 -37.79
N LEU A 4 -0.63 2.94 -38.51
CA LEU A 4 0.17 1.83 -37.95
C LEU A 4 1.14 2.29 -36.86
N GLY A 5 1.68 3.51 -36.96
CA GLY A 5 2.61 4.06 -35.97
C GLY A 5 1.93 4.35 -34.62
N GLY A 6 0.69 4.84 -34.65
CA GLY A 6 -0.11 5.09 -33.45
C GLY A 6 -0.51 3.79 -32.72
N ILE A 7 -0.89 2.75 -33.47
CA ILE A 7 -1.23 1.44 -32.88
C ILE A 7 0.00 0.79 -32.24
N LEU A 8 1.16 0.87 -32.90
CA LEU A 8 2.40 0.33 -32.34
C LEU A 8 2.80 1.06 -31.04
N ALA A 9 2.66 2.39 -31.00
CA ALA A 9 2.95 3.19 -29.82
C ALA A 9 2.02 2.83 -28.64
N ILE A 10 0.73 2.63 -28.90
CA ILE A 10 -0.24 2.19 -27.87
C ILE A 10 0.11 0.79 -27.35
N ILE A 11 0.48 -0.14 -28.22
CA ILE A 11 0.89 -1.49 -27.82
C ILE A 11 2.16 -1.44 -26.96
N VAL A 12 3.14 -0.61 -27.31
CA VAL A 12 4.37 -0.43 -26.53
C VAL A 12 4.07 0.20 -25.16
N ILE A 13 3.19 1.19 -25.08
CA ILE A 13 2.77 1.80 -23.80
C ILE A 13 2.05 0.77 -22.92
N ILE A 14 1.13 -0.02 -23.49
CA ILE A 14 0.45 -1.10 -22.75
C ILE A 14 1.45 -2.16 -22.30
N PHE A 15 2.43 -2.53 -23.12
CA PHE A 15 3.48 -3.48 -22.75
C PHE A 15 4.39 -2.93 -21.66
N PHE A 16 4.79 -1.66 -21.72
CA PHE A 16 5.58 -1.01 -20.68
C PHE A 16 4.81 -0.89 -19.36
N LEU A 17 3.52 -0.51 -19.40
CA LEU A 17 2.66 -0.49 -18.21
C LEU A 17 2.51 -1.89 -17.60
N LYS A 18 2.38 -2.92 -18.43
CA LYS A 18 2.26 -4.31 -18.00
C LYS A 18 3.58 -4.90 -17.52
N ALA A 19 4.72 -4.43 -18.03
CA ALA A 19 6.07 -4.84 -17.63
C ALA A 19 6.52 -4.18 -16.32
N ILE A 20 6.18 -2.90 -16.10
CA ILE A 20 6.36 -2.23 -14.80
C ILE A 20 5.54 -2.96 -13.72
N GLY A 21 4.36 -3.50 -14.07
CA GLY A 21 3.53 -4.31 -13.17
C GLY A 21 3.89 -5.80 -13.07
N ARG A 22 4.92 -6.32 -13.77
CA ARG A 22 5.26 -7.77 -13.80
C ARG A 22 6.73 -8.08 -13.49
N GLY A 23 7.40 -7.21 -12.73
CA GLY A 23 8.79 -7.41 -12.30
C GLY A 23 8.98 -8.05 -10.92
N GLY A 24 7.91 -8.54 -10.27
CA GLY A 24 7.99 -9.20 -8.97
C GLY A 24 8.02 -10.71 -9.13
N SER A 25 9.13 -11.35 -8.77
CA SER A 25 9.21 -12.78 -8.47
C SER A 25 7.99 -13.22 -7.67
N GLN A 26 7.33 -14.31 -8.07
CA GLN A 26 6.30 -14.97 -7.27
C GLN A 26 6.90 -15.36 -5.89
N THR A 27 6.68 -14.50 -4.90
CA THR A 27 7.08 -14.73 -3.52
C THR A 27 5.90 -14.43 -2.59
N PHE A 28 5.46 -15.48 -1.91
CA PHE A 28 4.62 -15.54 -0.72
C PHE A 28 3.17 -15.00 -0.74
N ASP A 29 2.82 -13.86 -1.31
CA ASP A 29 1.46 -13.30 -1.13
C ASP A 29 1.07 -12.35 -2.28
N ASP A 30 0.43 -12.87 -3.33
CA ASP A 30 -0.57 -12.04 -4.02
C ASP A 30 -1.72 -11.86 -3.03
N PRO A 31 -2.18 -10.63 -2.74
CA PRO A 31 -3.35 -10.45 -1.90
C PRO A 31 -4.52 -11.17 -2.57
N LYS A 32 -4.92 -12.33 -2.02
CA LYS A 32 -6.17 -13.01 -2.38
C LYS A 32 -7.30 -11.97 -2.38
N PRO A 33 -8.34 -12.10 -3.22
CA PRO A 33 -9.47 -11.18 -3.19
C PRO A 33 -10.02 -11.10 -1.76
N MET A 34 -9.69 -10.00 -1.10
CA MET A 34 -9.95 -9.76 0.32
C MET A 34 -10.87 -8.55 0.42
N THR A 35 -11.87 -8.62 1.31
CA THR A 35 -12.77 -7.49 1.56
C THR A 35 -11.98 -6.28 2.06
N ASP A 36 -12.55 -5.09 1.95
CA ASP A 36 -11.90 -3.86 2.41
C ASP A 36 -11.54 -3.94 3.92
N GLN A 37 -12.41 -4.55 4.72
CA GLN A 37 -12.15 -4.81 6.14
C GLN A 37 -11.00 -5.80 6.38
N HIS A 38 -10.88 -6.85 5.57
CA HIS A 38 -9.77 -7.80 5.67
C HIS A 38 -8.44 -7.17 5.27
N LEU A 39 -8.44 -6.32 4.24
CA LEU A 39 -7.25 -5.57 3.82
C LEU A 39 -6.76 -4.64 4.94
N LEU A 40 -7.65 -3.84 5.53
CA LEU A 40 -7.30 -2.95 6.62
C LEU A 40 -6.85 -3.71 7.88
N SER A 41 -7.53 -4.81 8.21
CA SER A 41 -7.12 -5.69 9.31
C SER A 41 -5.75 -6.31 9.08
N ALA A 42 -5.43 -6.71 7.84
CA ALA A 42 -4.13 -7.26 7.49
C ALA A 42 -3.03 -6.20 7.69
N ILE A 43 -3.22 -4.98 7.19
CA ILE A 43 -2.28 -3.87 7.39
C ILE A 43 -2.09 -3.60 8.89
N ALA A 44 -3.19 -3.50 9.65
CA ALA A 44 -3.16 -3.29 11.09
C ALA A 44 -2.39 -4.39 11.83
N GLY A 45 -2.60 -5.65 11.46
CA GLY A 45 -1.92 -6.80 12.08
C GLY A 45 -0.41 -6.82 11.81
N GLN A 46 0.01 -6.46 10.59
CA GLN A 46 1.44 -6.34 10.28
C GLN A 46 2.08 -5.16 11.04
N ALA A 47 1.38 -4.03 11.08
CA ALA A 47 1.81 -2.83 11.78
C ALA A 47 1.94 -3.03 13.30
N ASP A 48 0.95 -3.70 13.92
CA ASP A 48 0.97 -4.03 15.35
C ASP A 48 2.15 -4.94 15.71
N TRP A 49 2.48 -5.88 14.83
CA TRP A 49 3.68 -6.69 15.02
C TRP A 49 4.96 -5.85 14.98
N LEU A 50 5.11 -4.95 14.00
CA LEU A 50 6.27 -4.05 13.90
C LEU A 50 6.38 -3.13 15.12
N GLU A 51 5.26 -2.61 15.60
CA GLU A 51 5.20 -1.78 16.81
C GLU A 51 5.67 -2.55 18.04
N LYS A 52 5.17 -3.77 18.24
CA LYS A 52 5.62 -4.66 19.32
C LYS A 52 7.12 -4.97 19.25
N MET A 53 7.64 -5.23 18.05
CA MET A 53 9.07 -5.48 17.89
C MET A 53 9.91 -4.23 18.17
N SER A 54 9.47 -3.04 17.76
CA SER A 54 10.20 -1.80 18.06
C SER A 54 10.30 -1.48 19.55
N ARG A 55 9.40 -2.05 20.36
CA ARG A 55 9.36 -1.92 21.83
C ARG A 55 10.00 -3.10 22.57
N SER A 56 10.47 -4.11 21.86
CA SER A 56 11.12 -5.29 22.43
C SER A 56 12.55 -4.96 22.91
N PRO A 57 13.18 -5.80 23.75
CA PRO A 57 14.58 -5.60 24.15
C PRO A 57 15.53 -5.47 22.95
N ILE A 58 16.60 -4.69 23.10
CA ILE A 58 17.53 -4.37 22.00
C ILE A 58 18.13 -5.64 21.40
N GLU A 59 18.42 -6.66 22.22
CA GLU A 59 18.95 -7.96 21.79
C GLU A 59 17.98 -8.68 20.86
N THR A 60 16.67 -8.54 21.11
CA THR A 60 15.62 -9.09 20.25
C THR A 60 15.55 -8.32 18.94
N GLN A 61 15.61 -6.98 18.99
CA GLN A 61 15.58 -6.12 17.81
C GLN A 61 16.77 -6.37 16.87
N GLN A 62 17.93 -6.66 17.43
CA GLN A 62 19.18 -6.89 16.67
C GLN A 62 19.33 -8.32 16.16
N SER A 63 18.47 -9.25 16.58
CA SER A 63 18.49 -10.62 16.06
C SER A 63 18.28 -10.60 14.54
N ALA A 64 19.18 -11.26 13.80
CA ALA A 64 19.13 -11.31 12.34
C ALA A 64 17.77 -11.82 11.80
N SER A 65 17.16 -12.79 12.51
CA SER A 65 15.85 -13.32 12.14
C SER A 65 14.72 -12.29 12.30
N ILE A 66 14.80 -11.43 13.32
CA ILE A 66 13.83 -10.36 13.57
C ILE A 66 14.00 -9.22 12.58
N VAL A 67 15.25 -8.83 12.29
CA VAL A 67 15.55 -7.82 11.26
C VAL A 67 15.03 -8.26 9.90
N GLU A 68 15.28 -9.52 9.50
CA GLU A 68 14.78 -10.05 8.23
C GLU A 68 13.25 -10.09 8.20
N LEU A 69 12.62 -10.55 9.29
CA LEU A 69 11.17 -10.62 9.39
C LEU A 69 10.52 -9.22 9.36
N ALA A 70 11.12 -8.23 10.03
CA ALA A 70 10.68 -6.84 9.97
C ALA A 70 10.77 -6.28 8.56
N ARG A 71 11.86 -6.55 7.83
CA ARG A 71 12.02 -6.16 6.42
C ARG A 71 10.93 -6.78 5.54
N LYS A 72 10.67 -8.10 5.68
CA LYS A 72 9.61 -8.80 4.93
C LYS A 72 8.23 -8.21 5.22
N ARG A 73 7.92 -7.92 6.48
CA ARG A 73 6.63 -7.33 6.87
C ARG A 73 6.45 -5.91 6.37
N ARG A 74 7.49 -5.06 6.38
CA ARG A 74 7.44 -3.73 5.75
C ARG A 74 7.12 -3.81 4.26
N GLY A 75 7.81 -4.70 3.54
CA GLY A 75 7.51 -4.96 2.12
C GLY A 75 6.06 -5.40 1.91
N TYR A 76 5.54 -6.29 2.76
CA TYR A 76 4.15 -6.73 2.66
C TYR A 76 3.14 -5.62 2.98
N ILE A 77 3.40 -4.78 3.99
CA ILE A 77 2.59 -3.59 4.26
C ILE A 77 2.54 -2.69 3.03
N ALA A 78 3.68 -2.43 2.38
CA ALA A 78 3.72 -1.60 1.18
C ALA A 78 2.83 -2.16 0.05
N GLN A 79 2.85 -3.46 -0.17
CA GLN A 79 1.96 -4.12 -1.15
C GLN A 79 0.48 -3.98 -0.79
N LEU A 80 0.12 -4.17 0.48
CA LEU A 80 -1.26 -3.99 0.95
C LEU A 80 -1.72 -2.53 0.84
N CYS A 81 -0.84 -1.56 1.11
CA CYS A 81 -1.13 -0.14 0.95
C CYS A 81 -1.32 0.26 -0.52
N LEU A 82 -0.54 -0.32 -1.44
CA LEU A 82 -0.75 -0.13 -2.87
C LEU A 82 -2.10 -0.67 -3.34
N GLU A 83 -2.50 -1.87 -2.90
CA GLU A 83 -3.83 -2.42 -3.20
C GLU A 83 -4.94 -1.54 -2.60
N ALA A 84 -4.74 -0.98 -1.41
CA ALA A 84 -5.70 -0.02 -0.82
C ALA A 84 -5.87 1.21 -1.73
N CYS A 85 -4.77 1.84 -2.17
CA CYS A 85 -4.85 2.97 -3.10
C CYS A 85 -5.47 2.58 -4.46
N ALA A 86 -5.19 1.37 -4.97
CA ALA A 86 -5.77 0.89 -6.23
C ALA A 86 -7.28 0.62 -6.15
N ARG A 87 -7.83 0.41 -4.95
CA ARG A 87 -9.29 0.26 -4.74
C ARG A 87 -10.05 1.57 -4.84
N ALA A 88 -9.38 2.72 -4.81
CA ALA A 88 -10.02 4.01 -5.04
C ALA A 88 -10.69 4.13 -6.41
N ASP A 89 -10.13 3.48 -7.42
CA ASP A 89 -10.66 3.49 -8.80
C ASP A 89 -11.78 2.46 -9.00
N ARG A 90 -12.06 1.62 -7.99
CA ARG A 90 -13.17 0.66 -7.95
C ARG A 90 -14.38 1.34 -7.31
N ASP A 91 -14.95 2.30 -8.02
CA ASP A 91 -16.17 3.01 -7.60
C ASP A 91 -17.40 2.11 -7.80
N ASP A 92 -17.51 1.06 -6.97
CA ASP A 92 -18.57 0.06 -7.08
C ASP A 92 -19.82 0.46 -6.26
N GLY A 93 -19.95 1.73 -5.85
CA GLY A 93 -21.00 2.15 -4.91
C GLY A 93 -20.87 1.50 -3.53
N ARG A 94 -19.64 1.16 -3.12
CA ARG A 94 -19.37 0.44 -1.86
C ARG A 94 -19.69 1.31 -0.64
N PRO A 95 -20.28 0.72 0.42
CA PRO A 95 -20.60 1.44 1.64
C PRO A 95 -19.33 1.95 2.32
N MET A 96 -19.42 3.16 2.90
CA MET A 96 -18.46 3.68 3.88
C MET A 96 -18.10 2.60 4.89
N TYR A 97 -16.80 2.41 5.16
CA TYR A 97 -16.40 1.61 6.32
C TYR A 97 -16.75 2.36 7.61
N LEU A 98 -17.01 1.60 8.69
CA LEU A 98 -17.31 2.13 10.02
C LEU A 98 -16.17 3.06 10.49
N GLY A 99 -16.47 4.36 10.62
CA GLY A 99 -15.53 5.39 11.07
C GLY A 99 -15.19 6.47 10.03
N ALA A 100 -15.67 6.38 8.79
CA ALA A 100 -15.49 7.45 7.79
C ALA A 100 -16.33 8.69 8.16
N THR A 101 -15.67 9.85 8.33
CA THR A 101 -16.30 11.11 8.77
C THR A 101 -16.72 12.04 7.63
N ARG A 102 -16.42 11.70 6.37
CA ARG A 102 -16.76 12.49 5.17
C ARG A 102 -17.25 11.60 4.03
N SER A 103 -18.10 12.15 3.16
CA SER A 103 -18.72 11.50 1.98
C SER A 103 -17.73 10.94 0.96
N THR A 104 -16.43 11.17 1.12
CA THR A 104 -15.36 10.61 0.30
C THR A 104 -14.86 9.33 0.98
N ASN A 105 -14.89 8.21 0.25
CA ASN A 105 -14.32 6.96 0.73
C ASN A 105 -12.83 7.17 1.08
N ALA A 106 -12.37 6.79 2.28
CA ALA A 106 -10.98 7.05 2.68
C ALA A 106 -9.93 6.32 1.83
N PHE A 107 -10.33 5.29 1.08
CA PHE A 107 -9.50 4.71 0.02
C PHE A 107 -9.18 5.74 -1.07
N THR A 108 -10.17 6.55 -1.49
CA THR A 108 -9.98 7.65 -2.45
C THR A 108 -9.12 8.76 -1.85
N GLU A 109 -9.37 9.16 -0.61
CA GLU A 109 -8.53 10.17 0.07
C GLU A 109 -7.06 9.71 0.19
N ALA A 110 -6.84 8.42 0.51
CA ALA A 110 -5.50 7.84 0.54
C ALA A 110 -4.87 7.79 -0.86
N ALA A 111 -5.62 7.43 -1.90
CA ALA A 111 -5.09 7.39 -3.26
C ALA A 111 -4.71 8.78 -3.78
N ASP A 112 -5.54 9.79 -3.56
CA ASP A 112 -5.27 11.16 -4.00
C ASP A 112 -4.07 11.74 -3.25
N TYR A 113 -3.99 11.51 -1.94
CA TYR A 113 -2.83 11.94 -1.18
C TYR A 113 -1.54 11.17 -1.57
N ALA A 114 -1.64 9.89 -1.94
CA ALA A 114 -0.51 9.14 -2.49
C ALA A 114 -0.02 9.75 -3.82
N LYS A 115 -0.93 10.17 -4.72
CA LYS A 115 -0.59 10.88 -5.95
C LYS A 115 0.11 12.20 -5.66
N GLU A 116 -0.36 12.97 -4.67
CA GLU A 116 0.32 14.20 -4.24
C GLU A 116 1.74 13.96 -3.71
N LEU A 117 1.93 12.91 -2.90
CA LEU A 117 3.25 12.53 -2.38
C LEU A 117 4.18 12.07 -3.50
N ALA A 118 3.67 11.30 -4.47
CA ALA A 118 4.43 10.88 -5.64
C ALA A 118 4.84 12.08 -6.51
N ALA A 119 3.94 13.07 -6.71
CA ALA A 119 4.25 14.31 -7.39
C ALA A 119 5.33 15.15 -6.66
N LYS A 120 5.48 14.96 -5.35
CA LYS A 120 6.56 15.55 -4.52
C LYS A 120 7.85 14.72 -4.51
N GLY A 121 7.94 13.65 -5.31
CA GLY A 121 9.14 12.83 -5.46
C GLY A 121 9.26 11.64 -4.50
N VAL A 122 8.20 11.31 -3.75
CA VAL A 122 8.18 10.09 -2.93
C VAL A 122 7.95 8.87 -3.84
N SER A 123 8.72 7.80 -3.67
CA SER A 123 8.50 6.55 -4.43
C SER A 123 7.08 6.03 -4.22
N GLY A 124 6.47 5.43 -5.26
CA GLY A 124 5.06 4.99 -5.21
C GLY A 124 4.69 4.12 -4.02
N GLU A 125 5.54 3.16 -3.64
CA GLU A 125 5.36 2.32 -2.45
C GLU A 125 5.30 3.16 -1.16
N ASN A 126 6.34 3.96 -0.89
CA ASN A 126 6.38 4.81 0.30
C ASN A 126 5.30 5.89 0.30
N ALA A 127 4.87 6.38 -0.87
CA ALA A 127 3.75 7.31 -0.99
C ALA A 127 2.44 6.65 -0.56
N ALA A 128 2.16 5.42 -1.01
CA ALA A 128 0.99 4.65 -0.62
C ALA A 128 1.00 4.31 0.88
N VAL A 129 2.14 3.87 1.42
CA VAL A 129 2.30 3.58 2.86
C VAL A 129 1.97 4.82 3.70
N ARG A 130 2.59 5.97 3.37
CA ARG A 130 2.34 7.23 4.07
C ARG A 130 0.88 7.66 3.95
N ALA A 131 0.29 7.51 2.78
CA ALA A 131 -1.07 7.95 2.57
C ALA A 131 -2.11 7.10 3.30
N VAL A 132 -1.96 5.77 3.28
CA VAL A 132 -2.83 4.86 4.04
C VAL A 132 -2.67 5.12 5.54
N LYS A 133 -1.44 5.26 6.03
CA LYS A 133 -1.18 5.58 7.43
C LYS A 133 -1.86 6.90 7.84
N GLU A 134 -1.74 7.94 7.02
CA GLU A 134 -2.26 9.28 7.34
C GLU A 134 -3.78 9.42 7.16
N LYS A 135 -4.36 8.82 6.11
CA LYS A 135 -5.78 9.02 5.77
C LYS A 135 -6.69 7.92 6.31
N MET A 136 -6.17 6.74 6.61
CA MET A 136 -6.99 5.61 7.06
C MET A 136 -6.76 5.22 8.52
N PHE A 137 -5.53 5.31 9.05
CA PHE A 137 -5.22 4.85 10.40
C PHE A 137 -5.24 5.97 11.45
N ILE A 138 -4.57 7.11 11.18
CA ILE A 138 -4.54 8.25 12.11
C ILE A 138 -5.95 8.75 12.47
N PRO A 139 -6.88 8.96 11.51
CA PRO A 139 -8.23 9.44 11.81
C PRO A 139 -9.06 8.43 12.63
N SER A 140 -8.73 7.14 12.52
CA SER A 140 -9.35 6.08 13.33
C SER A 140 -8.78 5.96 14.74
N GLY A 141 -7.87 6.86 15.15
CA GLY A 141 -7.23 6.86 16.46
C GLY A 141 -6.13 5.81 16.61
N VAL A 142 -5.76 5.11 15.53
CA VAL A 142 -4.73 4.07 15.55
C VAL A 142 -3.39 4.70 15.14
N ILE A 143 -2.52 4.93 16.11
CA ILE A 143 -1.21 5.56 15.90
C ILE A 143 -0.10 4.52 16.08
N TYR A 144 0.61 4.24 15.00
CA TYR A 144 1.81 3.40 15.00
C TYR A 144 3.05 4.27 14.84
N SER A 145 3.93 4.25 15.83
CA SER A 145 5.18 5.01 15.84
C SER A 145 6.25 4.35 14.97
N SER A 146 6.14 3.04 14.77
CA SER A 146 7.00 2.26 13.88
C SER A 146 6.99 2.78 12.43
N HIS A 147 8.18 2.75 11.82
CA HIS A 147 8.39 3.07 10.41
C HIS A 147 8.00 1.88 9.53
N TRP A 148 7.17 2.12 8.52
CA TRP A 148 6.63 1.09 7.64
C TRP A 148 7.24 1.13 6.25
N GLU A 149 7.72 2.32 5.89
CA GLU A 149 8.38 2.62 4.64
C GLU A 149 9.67 1.78 4.49
N SER A 150 9.94 1.40 3.24
CA SER A 150 11.09 0.58 2.83
C SER A 150 12.32 1.40 2.54
#